data_AF-A0A1E3GZB4-F1
#
_entry.id   AF-A0A1E3GZB4-F1
#
_cell.length_a   1.000
_cell.length_b   1.000
_cell.length_c   1.000
_cell.angle_alpha   90.00
_cell.angle_beta   90.00
_cell.angle_gamma   90.00
#
_symmetry.space_group_name_H-M   'P 1'
#
loop_
_entity.id
_entity.type
_entity.pdbx_description
1 polymer ?
#
loop_
_entity_poly.entity_id
_entity_poly.type
_entity_poly.pdbx_seq_one_letter_code
_entity_poly.pdbx_strand_id
1 'polypeptide(L)'
;MPEVPRYAMYSGCVLDQITWQMQRSGLLTATARLVAQGETVGTTTSAGTPAALELKRFGHFNGSITRNGSALGNVVSADITYANNLDRIETIRSDGRIDGADPSIAALTGSIEVRFADQTLVTQAINGEACELEFAYVLPSGESFTFTVHAVYLPRPRIEISGPQGVQATFDWQAARDSTVGRMCTATLVNDVETY
;
A
#
# COMPACT_ATOMS: atom_id res chain seq x y z
N MET A 1 34.68 1.48 -16.27
CA MET A 1 34.22 0.18 -16.79
C MET A 1 32.99 0.48 -17.65
N PRO A 2 33.00 0.19 -18.96
CA PRO A 2 31.85 0.49 -19.81
C PRO A 2 30.64 -0.35 -19.38
N GLU A 3 29.46 0.26 -19.34
CA GLU A 3 28.19 -0.44 -19.11
C GLU A 3 27.94 -1.39 -20.29
N VAL A 4 27.94 -2.70 -20.01
CA VAL A 4 27.52 -3.70 -20.99
C VAL A 4 26.00 -3.81 -20.90
N PRO A 5 25.25 -3.53 -21.99
CA PRO A 5 23.79 -3.57 -21.94
C PRO A 5 23.30 -5.01 -21.67
N ARG A 6 22.35 -5.14 -20.74
CA ARG A 6 21.67 -6.40 -20.40
C ARG A 6 20.17 -6.25 -20.63
N TYR A 7 19.58 -7.13 -21.43
CA TYR A 7 18.16 -7.12 -21.77
C TYR A 7 17.45 -8.34 -21.18
N ALA A 8 17.05 -8.26 -19.91
CA ALA A 8 16.37 -9.34 -19.20
C ALA A 8 14.84 -9.18 -19.25
N MET A 9 14.13 -10.25 -19.61
CA MET A 9 12.67 -10.31 -19.59
C MET A 9 12.20 -11.31 -18.53
N TYR A 10 11.40 -10.82 -17.58
CA TYR A 10 10.78 -11.64 -16.54
C TYR A 10 9.38 -12.06 -16.99
N SER A 11 9.13 -13.36 -16.98
CA SER A 11 7.86 -13.96 -17.43
C SER A 11 7.02 -14.45 -16.25
N GLY A 12 5.69 -14.42 -16.39
CA GLY A 12 4.77 -14.89 -15.35
C GLY A 12 4.85 -14.08 -14.06
N CYS A 13 5.01 -12.75 -14.16
CA CYS A 13 5.08 -11.88 -12.99
C CYS A 13 3.71 -11.79 -12.30
N VAL A 14 3.68 -12.11 -11.01
CA VAL A 14 2.51 -11.95 -10.12
C VAL A 14 2.89 -10.99 -9.00
N LEU A 15 1.98 -10.08 -8.65
CA LEU A 15 2.18 -9.13 -7.55
C LEU A 15 1.96 -9.81 -6.20
N ASP A 16 2.97 -9.81 -5.35
CA ASP A 16 2.90 -10.35 -3.99
C ASP A 16 2.48 -9.29 -2.99
N GLN A 17 3.09 -8.10 -3.05
CA GLN A 17 2.88 -7.07 -2.04
C GLN A 17 2.94 -5.69 -2.67
N ILE A 18 2.06 -4.79 -2.23
CA ILE A 18 2.21 -3.35 -2.42
C ILE A 18 2.27 -2.65 -1.07
N THR A 19 3.21 -1.73 -0.92
CA THR A 19 3.34 -0.90 0.27
C THR A 19 3.63 0.54 -0.10
N TRP A 20 3.08 1.48 0.66
CA TRP A 20 3.42 2.89 0.56
C TRP A 20 3.21 3.57 1.91
N GLN A 21 3.82 4.73 2.06
CA GLN A 21 3.71 5.56 3.24
C GLN A 21 3.07 6.90 2.89
N MET A 22 2.19 7.39 3.75
CA MET A 22 1.78 8.79 3.84
C MET A 22 2.60 9.46 4.93
N GLN A 23 3.15 10.63 4.64
CA GLN A 23 3.92 11.44 5.59
C GLN A 23 3.76 12.91 5.22
N ARG A 24 4.38 13.83 5.97
CA ARG A 24 4.23 15.27 5.73
C ARG A 24 4.89 15.78 4.44
N SER A 25 5.99 15.17 4.01
CA SER A 25 6.82 15.66 2.91
C SER A 25 7.62 14.55 2.25
N GLY A 26 8.22 14.83 1.10
CA GLY A 26 9.02 13.86 0.36
C GLY A 26 8.30 13.35 -0.88
N LEU A 27 8.83 12.29 -1.46
CA LEU A 27 8.32 11.72 -2.68
C LEU A 27 7.36 10.58 -2.37
N LEU A 28 6.06 10.78 -2.61
CA LEU A 28 5.10 9.69 -2.50
C LEU A 28 5.49 8.57 -3.46
N THR A 29 5.78 7.41 -2.89
CA THR A 29 6.31 6.25 -3.60
C THR A 29 5.64 5.01 -3.06
N ALA A 30 5.16 4.16 -3.96
CA ALA A 30 4.73 2.81 -3.64
C ALA A 30 5.80 1.83 -4.07
N THR A 31 6.02 0.80 -3.27
CA THR A 31 6.89 -0.34 -3.60
C THR A 31 6.01 -1.54 -3.89
N ALA A 32 6.14 -2.07 -5.11
CA ALA A 32 5.50 -3.31 -5.55
C ALA A 32 6.52 -4.44 -5.56
N ARG A 33 6.23 -5.54 -4.88
CA ARG A 33 7.04 -6.77 -4.89
C ARG A 33 6.37 -7.79 -5.79
N LEU A 34 7.10 -8.27 -6.79
CA LEU A 34 6.60 -9.25 -7.75
C LEU A 34 7.41 -10.54 -7.66
N VAL A 35 6.76 -11.65 -7.97
CA VAL A 35 7.39 -12.96 -8.19
C VAL A 35 7.27 -13.28 -9.67
N ALA A 36 8.39 -13.54 -10.33
CA ALA A 36 8.42 -14.00 -11.71
C ALA A 36 8.68 -15.50 -11.77
N GLN A 37 8.13 -16.16 -12.79
CA GLN A 37 8.37 -17.58 -13.03
C GLN A 37 9.82 -17.87 -13.42
N GLY A 38 10.43 -16.92 -14.15
CA GLY A 38 11.81 -17.01 -14.61
C GLY A 38 12.20 -15.82 -15.47
N GLU A 39 13.47 -15.80 -15.86
CA GLU A 39 14.10 -14.77 -16.66
C GLU A 39 14.57 -15.34 -18.01
N THR A 40 14.44 -14.56 -19.08
CA THR A 40 15.08 -14.81 -20.38
C THR A 40 15.91 -13.61 -20.78
N VAL A 41 17.20 -13.81 -21.07
CA VAL A 41 18.12 -12.73 -21.47
C VAL A 41 18.21 -12.66 -22.99
N GLY A 42 17.81 -11.52 -23.55
CA GLY A 42 17.94 -11.21 -24.97
C GLY A 42 19.24 -10.47 -25.29
N THR A 43 19.58 -10.45 -26.58
CA THR A 43 20.69 -9.65 -27.12
C THR A 43 20.28 -8.22 -27.51
N THR A 44 18.97 -7.96 -27.57
CA THR A 44 18.37 -6.66 -27.88
C THR A 44 17.17 -6.40 -26.98
N THR A 45 16.74 -5.15 -26.88
CA THR A 45 15.53 -4.78 -26.13
C THR A 45 14.30 -5.45 -26.73
N SER A 46 13.50 -6.09 -25.86
CA SER A 46 12.16 -6.58 -26.22
C SER A 46 11.08 -5.52 -25.96
N ALA A 47 11.42 -4.41 -25.30
CA ALA A 47 10.55 -3.25 -25.18
C ALA A 47 10.57 -2.46 -26.50
N GLY A 48 9.40 -1.99 -26.94
CA GLY A 48 9.28 -1.04 -28.04
C GLY A 48 9.84 0.34 -27.66
N THR A 49 9.64 1.33 -28.53
CA THR A 49 9.98 2.73 -28.21
C THR A 49 9.07 3.23 -27.09
N PRO A 50 9.61 3.62 -25.91
CA PRO A 50 8.79 4.17 -24.85
C PRO A 50 8.09 5.45 -25.32
N ALA A 51 6.77 5.50 -25.16
CA ALA A 51 6.05 6.76 -25.28
C ALA A 51 6.30 7.58 -24.01
N ALA A 52 6.47 8.89 -24.17
CA ALA A 52 6.49 9.78 -23.02
C ALA A 52 5.09 9.83 -22.40
N LEU A 53 4.99 9.55 -21.11
CA LEU A 53 3.77 9.73 -20.34
C LEU A 53 3.92 11.00 -19.50
N GLU A 54 3.01 11.96 -19.69
CA GLU A 54 2.95 13.14 -18.83
C GLU A 54 2.42 12.73 -17.45
N LEU A 55 3.33 12.62 -16.48
CA LEU A 55 2.99 12.16 -15.14
C LEU A 55 2.50 13.31 -14.27
N LYS A 56 1.22 13.27 -13.91
CA LYS A 56 0.68 14.02 -12.76
C LYS A 56 0.79 13.16 -11.51
N ARG A 57 1.56 13.59 -10.53
CA ARG A 57 1.83 12.82 -9.31
C ARG A 57 1.07 13.41 -8.14
N PHE A 58 0.44 12.55 -7.35
CA PHE A 58 -0.05 12.93 -6.02
C PHE A 58 1.15 13.23 -5.12
N GLY A 59 1.08 14.36 -4.41
CA GLY A 59 2.01 14.69 -3.35
C GLY A 59 1.45 14.28 -1.98
N HIS A 60 2.32 14.11 -1.01
CA HIS A 60 1.94 13.89 0.39
C HIS A 60 0.98 14.97 0.94
N PHE A 61 1.18 16.22 0.53
CA PHE A 61 0.34 17.34 0.96
C PHE A 61 -1.09 17.29 0.42
N ASN A 62 -1.35 16.47 -0.61
CA ASN A 62 -2.69 16.24 -1.15
C ASN A 62 -3.46 15.17 -0.35
N GLY A 63 -2.81 14.57 0.65
CA GLY A 63 -3.33 13.45 1.41
C GLY A 63 -4.34 13.85 2.49
N SER A 64 -5.35 13.03 2.68
CA SER A 64 -6.24 13.06 3.84
C SER A 64 -6.50 11.66 4.36
N ILE A 65 -6.65 11.53 5.68
CA ILE A 65 -7.00 10.27 6.33
C ILE A 65 -8.29 10.49 7.11
N THR A 66 -9.30 9.66 6.85
CA THR A 66 -10.55 9.69 7.61
C THR A 66 -10.80 8.35 8.28
N ARG A 67 -11.53 8.42 9.40
CA ARG A 67 -12.03 7.29 10.16
C ARG A 67 -13.54 7.42 10.24
N ASN A 68 -14.27 6.44 9.73
CA ASN A 68 -15.74 6.46 9.66
C ASN A 68 -16.27 7.78 9.05
N GLY A 69 -15.62 8.26 7.99
CA GLY A 69 -15.93 9.53 7.33
C GLY A 69 -15.52 10.82 8.07
N SER A 70 -15.02 10.74 9.31
CA SER A 70 -14.50 11.90 10.04
C SER A 70 -12.99 12.03 9.86
N ALA A 71 -12.48 13.24 9.64
CA ALA A 71 -11.04 13.47 9.50
C ALA A 71 -10.28 13.01 10.75
N LEU A 72 -9.22 12.23 10.54
CA LEU A 72 -8.27 11.85 11.57
C LEU A 72 -7.22 12.96 11.68
N GLY A 73 -7.36 13.84 12.66
CA GLY A 73 -6.45 14.96 12.87
C GLY A 73 -5.08 14.53 13.38
N ASN A 74 -4.07 15.38 13.18
CA ASN A 74 -2.73 15.25 13.77
C ASN A 74 -1.96 13.97 13.40
N VAL A 75 -2.27 13.35 12.26
CA VAL A 75 -1.46 12.24 11.71
C VAL A 75 -0.11 12.76 11.23
N VAL A 76 0.96 12.13 11.69
CA VAL A 76 2.35 12.39 11.31
C VAL A 76 2.71 11.54 10.10
N SER A 77 2.39 10.25 10.19
CA SER A 77 2.64 9.26 9.15
C SER A 77 1.59 8.15 9.18
N ALA A 78 1.38 7.48 8.04
CA ALA A 78 0.61 6.26 7.96
C ALA A 78 1.25 5.31 6.94
N ASP A 79 1.53 4.09 7.36
CA ASP A 79 2.06 3.04 6.50
C ASP A 79 0.92 2.10 6.10
N ILE A 80 0.88 1.73 4.82
CA ILE A 80 -0.09 0.77 4.28
C ILE A 80 0.66 -0.36 3.59
N THR A 81 0.25 -1.59 3.88
CA THR A 81 0.74 -2.80 3.21
C THR A 81 -0.41 -3.72 2.87
N TYR A 82 -0.57 -4.03 1.58
CA TYR A 82 -1.42 -5.12 1.11
C TYR A 82 -0.52 -6.25 0.59
N ALA A 83 -0.67 -7.44 1.15
CA ALA A 83 0.09 -8.63 0.78
C ALA A 83 -0.87 -9.76 0.37
N ASN A 84 -0.64 -10.36 -0.80
CA ASN A 84 -1.30 -11.59 -1.24
C ASN A 84 -0.68 -12.84 -0.58
N ASN A 85 0.49 -12.70 0.05
CA ASN A 85 1.23 -13.79 0.69
C ASN A 85 1.39 -14.97 -0.27
N LEU A 86 1.96 -14.72 -1.45
CA LEU A 86 2.08 -15.74 -2.50
C LEU A 86 2.88 -16.95 -2.00
N ASP A 87 2.35 -18.14 -2.23
CA ASP A 87 3.08 -19.39 -2.04
C ASP A 87 3.77 -19.78 -3.34
N ARG A 88 5.09 -20.02 -3.28
CA ARG A 88 5.90 -20.34 -4.46
C ARG A 88 6.04 -21.84 -4.61
N ILE A 89 5.64 -22.34 -5.76
CA ILE A 89 5.65 -23.78 -6.04
C ILE A 89 6.99 -24.13 -6.71
N GLU A 90 7.99 -24.48 -5.90
CA GLU A 90 9.37 -24.74 -6.36
C GLU A 90 9.62 -26.24 -6.68
N THR A 91 8.93 -26.78 -7.68
CA THR A 91 9.14 -28.16 -8.12
C THR A 91 10.45 -28.35 -8.89
N ILE A 92 11.06 -29.54 -8.81
CA ILE A 92 12.23 -29.89 -9.61
C ILE A 92 11.84 -29.97 -11.09
N ARG A 93 12.30 -29.01 -11.87
CA ARG A 93 12.14 -28.96 -13.34
C ARG A 93 13.50 -28.82 -14.01
N SER A 94 13.64 -29.39 -15.20
CA SER A 94 14.88 -29.32 -15.98
C SER A 94 15.23 -27.89 -16.45
N ASP A 95 14.26 -26.97 -16.42
CA ASP A 95 14.43 -25.55 -16.77
C ASP A 95 14.71 -24.65 -15.56
N GLY A 96 14.72 -25.19 -14.33
CA GLY A 96 15.01 -24.45 -13.10
C GLY A 96 13.97 -23.38 -12.72
N ARG A 97 12.76 -23.44 -13.29
CA ARG A 97 11.68 -22.47 -13.05
C ARG A 97 10.73 -22.92 -11.95
N ILE A 98 10.07 -21.97 -11.30
CA ILE A 98 8.94 -22.27 -10.41
C ILE A 98 7.72 -22.69 -11.24
N ASP A 99 6.88 -23.56 -10.69
CA ASP A 99 5.68 -24.02 -11.37
C ASP A 99 4.59 -22.96 -11.37
N GLY A 100 4.50 -22.20 -10.28
CA GLY A 100 3.54 -21.13 -10.09
C GLY A 100 3.79 -20.34 -8.81
N ALA A 101 3.00 -19.28 -8.63
CA ALA A 101 2.93 -18.49 -7.42
C ALA A 101 1.45 -18.25 -7.10
N ASP A 102 0.92 -18.99 -6.13
CA ASP A 102 -0.50 -19.01 -5.81
C ASP A 102 -0.80 -18.01 -4.67
N PRO A 103 -1.82 -17.14 -4.81
CA PRO A 103 -2.25 -16.30 -3.69
C PRO A 103 -2.72 -17.15 -2.51
N SER A 104 -2.27 -16.79 -1.31
CA SER A 104 -2.78 -17.40 -0.07
C SER A 104 -3.74 -16.45 0.65
N ILE A 105 -3.76 -16.47 1.98
CA ILE A 105 -4.59 -15.56 2.77
C ILE A 105 -3.99 -14.15 2.64
N ALA A 106 -4.69 -13.29 1.91
CA ALA A 106 -4.30 -11.90 1.80
C ALA A 106 -4.38 -11.18 3.16
N ALA A 107 -3.43 -10.29 3.41
CA ALA A 107 -3.35 -9.46 4.60
C ALA A 107 -3.25 -7.99 4.21
N LEU A 108 -4.03 -7.15 4.88
CA LEU A 108 -3.95 -5.71 4.75
C LEU A 108 -3.69 -5.12 6.13
N THR A 109 -2.51 -4.53 6.31
CA THR A 109 -2.00 -4.06 7.59
C THR A 109 -1.30 -2.73 7.43
N GLY A 110 -1.01 -2.09 8.56
CA GLY A 110 -0.24 -0.86 8.58
C GLY A 110 -0.09 -0.28 9.96
N SER A 111 0.36 0.96 10.01
CA SER A 111 0.46 1.75 11.24
C SER A 111 0.05 3.18 10.97
N ILE A 112 -0.45 3.88 11.99
CA ILE A 112 -0.70 5.31 11.97
C ILE A 112 0.02 5.93 13.16
N GLU A 113 0.90 6.87 12.88
CA GLU A 113 1.55 7.69 13.89
C GLU A 113 0.78 9.00 14.04
N VAL A 114 0.29 9.29 15.24
CA VAL A 114 -0.43 10.53 15.54
C VAL A 114 0.29 11.29 16.63
N ARG A 115 0.27 12.62 16.54
CA ARG A 115 0.55 13.48 17.69
C ARG A 115 -0.68 13.43 18.58
N PHE A 116 -0.49 12.97 19.82
CA PHE A 116 -1.56 12.71 20.77
C PHE A 116 -2.28 14.02 21.11
N ALA A 117 -3.43 14.22 20.46
CA ALA A 117 -4.30 15.37 20.68
C ALA A 117 -5.65 14.94 21.27
N ASP A 118 -6.08 13.70 21.01
CA ASP A 118 -7.34 13.15 21.49
C ASP A 118 -7.25 11.63 21.70
N GLN A 119 -8.30 11.06 22.30
CA GLN A 119 -8.37 9.65 22.66
C GLN A 119 -9.05 8.78 21.59
N THR A 120 -9.36 9.30 20.39
CA THR A 120 -10.24 8.62 19.42
C THR A 120 -9.76 7.21 19.06
N LEU A 121 -8.49 7.07 18.66
CA LEU A 121 -7.90 5.77 18.32
C LEU A 121 -7.69 4.89 19.55
N VAL A 122 -7.42 5.50 20.71
CA VAL A 122 -7.28 4.77 21.99
C VAL A 122 -8.62 4.15 22.40
N THR A 123 -9.71 4.92 22.39
CA THR A 123 -11.06 4.45 22.70
C THR A 123 -11.48 3.36 21.74
N GLN A 124 -11.19 3.50 20.44
CA GLN A 124 -11.48 2.44 19.48
C GLN A 124 -10.72 1.14 19.81
N ALA A 125 -9.41 1.23 20.05
CA ALA A 125 -8.59 0.07 20.38
C ALA A 125 -9.04 -0.61 21.69
N ILE A 126 -9.54 0.17 22.66
CA ILE A 126 -10.11 -0.36 23.91
C ILE A 126 -11.43 -1.10 23.65
N ASN A 127 -12.32 -0.49 22.85
CA ASN A 127 -13.64 -1.05 22.54
C ASN A 127 -13.53 -2.29 21.64
N GLY A 128 -12.47 -2.40 20.84
CA GLY A 128 -12.26 -3.53 19.92
C GLY A 128 -13.20 -3.51 18.71
N GLU A 129 -13.86 -2.38 18.45
CA GLU A 129 -14.78 -2.20 17.33
C GLU A 129 -14.01 -1.95 16.03
N ALA A 130 -14.54 -2.48 14.93
CA ALA A 130 -14.05 -2.17 13.60
C ALA A 130 -14.34 -0.71 13.24
N CYS A 131 -13.47 -0.09 12.44
CA CYS A 131 -13.78 1.15 11.74
C CYS A 131 -13.42 1.05 10.27
N GLU A 132 -14.00 1.95 9.49
CA GLU A 132 -13.50 2.24 8.15
C GLU A 132 -12.34 3.24 8.26
N LEU A 133 -11.25 2.97 7.57
CA LEU A 133 -10.18 3.94 7.32
C LEU A 133 -10.13 4.26 5.83
N GLU A 134 -10.08 5.55 5.51
CA GLU A 134 -9.91 6.01 4.13
C GLU A 134 -8.62 6.82 4.00
N PHE A 135 -7.81 6.45 3.02
CA PHE A 135 -6.60 7.17 2.62
C PHE A 135 -6.85 7.77 1.24
N ALA A 136 -6.97 9.10 1.17
CA ALA A 136 -7.30 9.79 -0.07
C ALA A 136 -6.21 10.77 -0.47
N TYR A 137 -6.07 10.99 -1.78
CA TYR A 137 -5.25 12.04 -2.37
C TYR A 137 -6.07 12.77 -3.42
N VAL A 138 -6.06 14.10 -3.40
CA VAL A 138 -6.81 14.91 -4.37
C VAL A 138 -5.93 16.03 -4.91
N LEU A 139 -5.83 16.11 -6.25
CA LEU A 139 -5.19 17.23 -6.92
C LEU A 139 -6.19 18.39 -7.09
N PRO A 140 -5.73 19.66 -7.10
CA PRO A 140 -6.60 20.81 -7.36
C PRO A 140 -7.29 20.78 -8.72
N SER A 141 -6.74 20.02 -9.68
CA SER A 141 -7.29 19.79 -11.01
C SER A 141 -8.42 18.75 -11.06
N GLY A 142 -8.69 18.04 -9.95
CA GLY A 142 -9.84 17.14 -9.80
C GLY A 142 -9.50 15.64 -9.83
N GLU A 143 -8.29 15.24 -10.25
CA GLU A 143 -7.85 13.85 -10.17
C GLU A 143 -7.75 13.41 -8.70
N SER A 144 -8.14 12.18 -8.43
CA SER A 144 -8.16 11.64 -7.07
C SER A 144 -7.81 10.16 -7.01
N PHE A 145 -7.22 9.76 -5.90
CA PHE A 145 -7.04 8.36 -5.53
C PHE A 145 -7.57 8.14 -4.13
N THR A 146 -8.47 7.18 -3.96
CA THR A 146 -9.04 6.81 -2.66
C THR A 146 -8.81 5.33 -2.42
N PHE A 147 -8.22 5.02 -1.26
CA PHE A 147 -8.06 3.66 -0.76
C PHE A 147 -8.85 3.52 0.55
N THR A 148 -10.00 2.86 0.46
CA THR A 148 -10.91 2.63 1.59
C THR A 148 -10.70 1.22 2.13
N VAL A 149 -10.43 1.12 3.44
CA VAL A 149 -10.30 -0.14 4.18
C VAL A 149 -11.52 -0.28 5.07
N HIS A 150 -12.38 -1.26 4.76
CA HIS A 150 -13.77 -1.30 5.24
C HIS A 150 -13.90 -1.70 6.71
N ALA A 151 -13.03 -2.60 7.19
CA ALA A 151 -13.08 -3.10 8.57
C ALA A 151 -11.68 -3.20 9.16
N VAL A 152 -11.29 -2.19 9.93
CA VAL A 152 -9.97 -2.05 10.57
C VAL A 152 -10.07 -2.24 12.07
N TYR A 153 -9.18 -3.08 12.60
CA TYR A 153 -9.01 -3.32 14.03
C TYR A 153 -7.66 -2.80 14.50
N LEU A 154 -7.67 -2.10 15.63
CA LEU A 154 -6.46 -1.60 16.28
C LEU A 154 -6.19 -2.44 17.53
N PRO A 155 -5.01 -3.06 17.67
CA PRO A 155 -4.61 -3.66 18.91
C PRO A 155 -4.46 -2.57 19.97
N ARG A 156 -4.59 -2.95 21.25
CA ARG A 156 -4.46 -1.99 22.35
C ARG A 156 -3.07 -1.34 22.29
N PRO A 157 -3.00 -0.01 22.11
CA PRO A 157 -1.72 0.67 21.93
C PRO A 157 -0.93 0.63 23.24
N ARG A 158 0.38 0.42 23.14
CA ARG A 158 1.29 0.73 24.23
C ARG A 158 1.65 2.21 24.12
N ILE A 159 0.97 3.06 24.88
CA ILE A 159 1.24 4.50 24.85
C ILE A 159 2.57 4.75 25.58
N GLU A 160 3.60 5.14 24.84
CA GLU A 160 4.88 5.56 25.41
C GLU A 160 4.87 7.08 25.65
N ILE A 161 5.33 7.52 26.82
CA ILE A 161 5.50 8.95 27.12
C ILE A 161 6.88 9.36 26.61
N SER A 162 6.94 9.91 25.39
CA SER A 162 8.20 10.36 24.80
C SER A 162 8.45 11.83 25.12
N GLY A 163 9.32 12.10 26.10
CA GLY A 163 10.02 13.38 26.30
C GLY A 163 9.16 14.65 26.52
N PRO A 164 9.80 15.83 26.64
CA PRO A 164 9.12 17.12 26.90
C PRO A 164 8.41 17.72 25.67
N GLN A 165 8.53 17.09 24.48
CA GLN A 165 7.83 17.48 23.26
C GLN A 165 6.63 16.54 23.10
N GLY A 166 5.44 17.10 22.85
CA GLY A 166 4.15 16.39 22.98
C GLY A 166 4.13 14.92 22.51
N VAL A 167 3.42 14.10 23.28
CA VAL A 167 3.33 12.65 23.12
C VAL A 167 2.93 12.28 21.68
N GLN A 168 3.71 11.42 21.03
CA GLN A 168 3.29 10.74 19.80
C GLN A 168 2.91 9.30 20.15
N ALA A 169 1.93 8.77 19.43
CA ALA A 169 1.48 7.39 19.61
C ALA A 169 1.37 6.71 18.25
N THR A 170 1.92 5.51 18.18
CA THR A 170 1.80 4.64 17.02
C THR A 170 0.68 3.64 17.25
N PHE A 171 -0.21 3.55 16.28
CA PHE A 171 -1.31 2.59 16.26
C PHE A 171 -1.11 1.66 15.08
N ASP A 172 -0.63 0.46 15.35
CA ASP A 172 -0.70 -0.62 14.38
C ASP A 172 -2.16 -0.95 14.09
N TRP A 173 -2.44 -1.45 12.89
CA TRP A 173 -3.78 -1.85 12.53
C TRP A 173 -3.76 -3.01 11.54
N GLN A 174 -4.85 -3.77 11.56
CA GLN A 174 -5.09 -4.86 10.64
C GLN A 174 -6.51 -4.81 10.12
N ALA A 175 -6.68 -5.07 8.82
CA ALA A 175 -7.98 -5.17 8.21
C ALA A 175 -8.52 -6.59 8.29
N ALA A 176 -9.85 -6.71 8.28
CA ALA A 176 -10.55 -7.95 8.01
C ALA A 176 -11.46 -7.77 6.78
N ARG A 177 -11.99 -8.89 6.27
CA ARG A 177 -13.05 -8.84 5.27
C ARG A 177 -14.31 -8.29 5.93
N ASP A 178 -14.82 -7.16 5.44
CA ASP A 178 -16.09 -6.63 5.91
C ASP A 178 -17.25 -7.57 5.53
N SER A 179 -18.15 -7.81 6.48
CA SER A 179 -19.26 -8.77 6.31
C SER A 179 -20.38 -8.25 5.43
N THR A 180 -20.51 -6.93 5.29
CA THR A 180 -21.57 -6.26 4.52
C THR A 180 -21.13 -6.01 3.08
N VAL A 181 -19.95 -5.39 2.91
CA VAL A 181 -19.36 -5.06 1.59
C VAL A 181 -18.70 -6.29 0.95
N GLY A 182 -18.30 -7.28 1.76
CA GLY A 182 -17.76 -8.56 1.31
C GLY A 182 -16.31 -8.52 0.84
N ARG A 183 -15.54 -7.46 1.15
CA ARG A 183 -14.14 -7.26 0.75
C ARG A 183 -13.35 -6.51 1.85
N MET A 184 -12.02 -6.58 1.81
CA MET A 184 -11.17 -5.86 2.78
C MET A 184 -11.04 -4.37 2.45
N CYS A 185 -10.85 -4.06 1.16
CA CYS A 185 -10.63 -2.69 0.71
C CYS A 185 -11.21 -2.43 -0.69
N THR A 186 -11.32 -1.15 -1.03
CA THR A 186 -11.61 -0.64 -2.37
C THR A 186 -10.58 0.41 -2.73
N ALA A 187 -9.99 0.32 -3.92
CA ALA A 187 -9.14 1.34 -4.50
C ALA A 187 -9.89 1.99 -5.67
N THR A 188 -10.02 3.30 -5.66
CA THR A 188 -10.67 4.09 -6.73
C THR A 188 -9.70 5.14 -7.23
N LEU A 189 -9.39 5.11 -8.52
CA LEU A 189 -8.57 6.11 -9.20
C LEU A 189 -9.47 6.87 -10.18
N VAL A 190 -9.48 8.19 -10.09
CA VAL A 190 -10.10 9.10 -11.04
C VAL A 190 -9.00 9.89 -11.74
N ASN A 191 -8.84 9.64 -13.03
CA ASN A 191 -7.90 10.35 -13.89
C ASN A 191 -8.45 10.42 -15.33
N ASP A 192 -7.60 10.80 -16.27
CA ASP A 192 -7.88 10.96 -17.69
C ASP A 192 -7.79 9.66 -18.51
N VAL A 193 -7.61 8.50 -17.85
CA VAL A 193 -7.54 7.20 -18.51
C VAL A 193 -8.90 6.51 -18.41
N GLU A 194 -9.53 6.28 -19.57
CA GLU A 194 -10.90 5.72 -19.64
C GLU A 194 -10.94 4.22 -19.32
N THR A 195 -9.87 3.47 -19.60
CA THR A 195 -9.78 2.01 -19.40
C THR A 195 -8.36 1.55 -19.08
N TYR A 196 -8.23 0.55 -18.20
CA TYR A 196 -6.96 -0.08 -17.78
C TYR A 196 -6.87 -1.54 -18.18
#